data_AF-A0A6G3LQW7-F1
#
_entry.id   AF-A0A6G3LQW7-F1
#
_cell.length_a   1.000
_cell.length_b   1.000
_cell.length_c   1.000
_cell.angle_alpha   90.00
_cell.angle_beta   90.00
_cell.angle_gamma   90.00
#
_symmetry.space_group_name_H-M   'P 1'
#
loop_
_entity.id
_entity.type
_entity.pdbx_description
1 polymer ?
#
loop_
_entity_poly.entity_id
_entity_poly.type
_entity_poly.pdbx_seq_one_letter_code
_entity_poly.pdbx_strand_id
1 'polypeptide(L)' 'MACQGKGPIIVISGQPGSGKSTYARRLADDLGLRYFTTGQAFRELAKRLGMNLMELNEAAERDPSIDL' A
#
# COMPACT_ATOMS: atom_id res chain seq x y z
N MET A 1 11.97 -5.39 28.12
CA MET A 1 10.87 -4.65 27.48
C MET A 1 10.33 -5.52 26.34
N ALA A 2 9.21 -6.20 26.55
CA ALA A 2 8.54 -6.96 25.50
C ALA A 2 7.46 -6.10 24.86
N CYS A 3 7.52 -5.89 23.55
CA CYS A 3 6.43 -5.32 22.77
C CYS A 3 5.26 -6.31 22.76
N GLN A 4 4.46 -6.32 23.83
CA GLN A 4 3.22 -7.08 23.86
C GLN A 4 2.17 -6.36 23.02
N GLY A 5 1.66 -7.02 21.96
CA GLY A 5 0.38 -6.67 21.35
C GLY A 5 0.35 -6.27 19.87
N LYS A 6 1.42 -6.42 19.08
CA LYS A 6 1.34 -6.19 17.62
C LYS A 6 1.96 -7.35 16.85
N GLY A 7 1.16 -8.02 16.02
CA GLY A 7 1.62 -9.05 15.10
C GLY A 7 2.68 -8.53 14.12
N PRO A 8 3.37 -9.42 13.38
CA PRO A 8 4.46 -9.03 12.50
C PRO A 8 3.99 -8.11 11.37
N ILE A 9 4.83 -7.16 10.98
CA ILE A 9 4.70 -6.41 9.73
C ILE A 9 5.57 -7.11 8.68
N ILE A 10 4.95 -7.54 7.59
CA ILE A 10 5.63 -8.24 6.49
C ILE A 10 5.62 -7.33 5.27
N VAL A 11 6.81 -6.96 4.80
CA VAL A 11 7.00 -6.17 3.58
C VAL A 11 7.45 -7.09 2.46
N ILE A 12 6.75 -7.03 1.32
CA ILE A 12 6.98 -7.89 0.16
C ILE A 12 7.42 -7.03 -1.03
N SER A 13 8.64 -7.27 -1.52
CA SER A 13 9.22 -6.61 -2.69
C SER A 13 9.53 -7.61 -3.82
N GLY A 14 9.81 -7.09 -5.02
CA GLY A 14 10.12 -7.90 -6.20
C GLY A 14 9.76 -7.22 -7.53
N GLN A 15 10.26 -7.78 -8.63
CA GLN A 15 10.08 -7.23 -9.98
C GLN A 15 8.60 -7.09 -10.39
N PRO A 16 8.22 -6.12 -11.24
CA PRO A 16 6.89 -6.05 -11.84
C PRO A 16 6.48 -7.40 -12.44
N GLY A 17 5.21 -7.80 -12.27
CA GLY A 17 4.71 -9.09 -12.77
C GLY A 17 5.06 -10.34 -11.94
N SER A 18 5.93 -10.27 -10.93
CA SER A 18 6.33 -11.44 -10.11
C SER A 18 5.26 -12.05 -9.19
N GLY A 19 4.01 -11.57 -9.24
CA GLY A 19 2.92 -12.10 -8.41
C GLY A 19 2.87 -11.61 -6.95
N LYS A 20 3.67 -10.59 -6.57
CA LYS A 20 3.70 -9.96 -5.22
C LYS A 20 2.36 -9.85 -4.53
N SER A 21 1.42 -9.17 -5.18
CA SER A 21 0.07 -8.94 -4.64
C SER A 21 -0.69 -10.24 -4.39
N THR A 22 -0.50 -11.24 -5.25
CA THR A 22 -1.17 -12.54 -5.15
C THR A 22 -0.72 -13.29 -3.91
N TYR A 23 0.59 -13.49 -3.71
CA TYR A 23 1.08 -14.22 -2.55
C TYR A 23 1.02 -13.39 -1.26
N ALA A 24 1.18 -12.07 -1.33
CA ALA A 24 1.00 -11.19 -0.17
C ALA A 24 -0.43 -11.26 0.40
N ARG A 25 -1.45 -11.34 -0.48
CA ARG A 25 -2.84 -11.52 -0.03
C ARG A 25 -3.03 -12.85 0.65
N ARG A 26 -2.59 -13.94 0.01
CA ARG A 26 -2.70 -15.29 0.57
C ARG A 26 -1.98 -15.42 1.91
N LEU A 27 -0.76 -14.88 2.02
CA LEU A 27 0.01 -14.89 3.25
C LEU A 27 -0.70 -14.12 4.37
N ALA A 28 -1.32 -12.98 4.05
CA ALA A 28 -2.08 -12.21 5.02
C ALA A 28 -3.30 -12.99 5.52
N ASP A 29 -4.05 -13.65 4.62
CA ASP A 29 -5.19 -14.49 4.97
C ASP A 29 -4.77 -15.67 5.86
N ASP A 30 -3.70 -16.38 5.48
CA ASP A 30 -3.17 -17.55 6.21
C ASP A 30 -2.69 -17.19 7.63
N LEU A 31 -2.16 -15.97 7.82
CA LEU A 31 -1.64 -15.49 9.10
C LEU A 31 -2.64 -14.63 9.91
N GLY A 32 -3.86 -14.40 9.39
CA GLY A 32 -4.82 -13.49 10.00
C GLY A 32 -4.32 -12.05 10.10
N LEU A 33 -3.48 -11.62 9.16
CA LEU A 33 -2.92 -10.28 9.07
C LEU A 33 -3.74 -9.39 8.14
N ARG A 34 -3.61 -8.08 8.32
CA ARG A 34 -4.24 -7.10 7.43
C ARG A 34 -3.44 -6.99 6.13
N TYR A 35 -4.07 -7.18 4.98
CA TYR A 35 -3.48 -6.94 3.67
C TYR A 35 -3.52 -5.45 3.31
N PHE A 36 -2.39 -4.88 2.87
CA PHE A 36 -2.27 -3.48 2.48
C PHE A 36 -1.31 -3.33 1.28
N THR A 37 -1.63 -2.39 0.39
CA THR A 37 -0.75 -2.00 -0.73
C THR A 37 -0.73 -0.49 -0.88
N THR A 38 0.41 0.05 -1.33
CA THR A 38 0.56 1.49 -1.65
C THR A 38 -0.47 1.95 -2.68
N GLY A 39 -0.75 1.13 -3.69
CA GLY A 39 -1.78 1.45 -4.70
C GLY A 39 -3.21 1.55 -4.14
N GLN A 40 -3.55 0.83 -3.06
CA GLN A 40 -4.84 1.02 -2.38
C GLN A 40 -4.87 2.36 -1.65
N ALA A 41 -3.81 2.69 -0.91
CA ALA A 41 -3.70 3.95 -0.19
C ALA A 41 -3.78 5.15 -1.13
N PHE A 42 -3.09 5.09 -2.27
CA PHE A 42 -3.09 6.16 -3.26
C PHE A 42 -4.48 6.36 -3.88
N ARG A 43 -5.21 5.27 -4.16
CA ARG A 43 -6.62 5.36 -4.62
C ARG A 43 -7.56 5.92 -3.57
N GLU A 44 -7.34 5.62 -2.30
CA GLU A 44 -8.14 6.22 -1.22
C GLU A 44 -7.85 7.72 -1.06
N LEU A 45 -6.58 8.12 -1.18
CA LEU A 45 -6.17 9.53 -1.17
C LEU A 45 -6.81 10.30 -2.32
N ALA A 46 -6.77 9.75 -3.54
CA ALA A 46 -7.39 10.37 -4.72
C ALA A 46 -8.88 10.64 -4.47
N LYS A 47 -9.62 9.66 -3.94
CA LYS A 47 -11.04 9.82 -3.58
C LYS A 47 -11.27 10.92 -2.55
N ARG A 48 -10.40 11.04 -1.53
CA ARG A 48 -10.52 12.08 -0.49
C ARG A 48 -10.28 13.48 -1.04
N LEU A 49 -9.42 13.60 -2.05
CA LEU A 49 -9.10 14.86 -2.72
C LEU A 49 -10.07 15.21 -3.87
N GLY A 50 -11.06 14.35 -4.15
CA GLY A 50 -11.96 14.53 -5.28
C GLY A 50 -11.27 14.36 -6.64
N MET A 51 -10.13 13.66 -6.67
CA MET A 51 -9.31 13.41 -7.85
C MET A 51 -9.45 11.96 -8.31
N ASN A 52 -9.23 11.73 -9.61
CA ASN A 52 -8.96 10.40 -10.12
C ASN A 52 -7.49 10.01 -9.92
N LEU A 53 -7.14 8.75 -10.20
CA LEU A 53 -5.80 8.23 -9.96
C LEU A 53 -4.73 8.92 -10.81
N MET A 54 -5.06 9.30 -12.04
CA MET A 54 -4.15 9.95 -12.98
C MET A 54 -3.92 11.41 -12.56
N GLU A 55 -4.97 12.14 -12.18
CA GLU A 55 -4.89 13.50 -11.63
C GLU A 55 -4.01 13.56 -10.38
N LEU A 56 -4.19 12.61 -9.46
CA LEU A 56 -3.35 12.55 -8.27
C LEU A 56 -1.89 12.23 -8.61
N ASN A 57 -1.65 11.36 -9.59
CA ASN A 57 -0.30 11.02 -10.03
C ASN A 57 0.40 12.25 -10.65
N GLU A 58 -0.30 13.01 -11.50
CA GLU A 58 0.21 14.26 -12.07
C GLU A 58 0.45 15.34 -11.00
N ALA A 59 -0.41 15.41 -9.99
CA ALA A 59 -0.21 16.32 -8.86
C ALA A 59 1.03 15.95 -8.04
N ALA A 60 1.25 14.65 -7.79
CA ALA A 60 2.41 14.16 -7.04
C ALA A 60 3.75 14.42 -7.76
N GLU A 61 3.76 14.43 -9.09
CA GLU A 61 4.95 14.81 -9.87
C GLU A 61 5.32 16.29 -9.73
N ARG A 62 4.34 17.15 -9.39
CA ARG A 62 4.50 18.61 -9.33
C ARG A 62 4.63 19.15 -7.91
N ASP A 63 4.05 18.45 -6.94
CA ASP A 63 4.06 18.81 -5.53
C ASP A 63 4.68 17.67 -4.70
N PRO A 64 5.95 17.80 -4.29
CA PRO A 64 6.64 16.81 -3.47
C PRO A 64 5.93 16.49 -2.15
N SER A 65 5.06 17.36 -1.64
CA SER A 65 4.31 17.10 -0.41
C SER A 65 3.27 15.98 -0.53
N ILE A 66 2.95 15.56 -1.76
CA ILE A 66 2.03 14.45 -2.06
C ILE A 66 2.78 13.11 -2.16
N ASP A 67 4.07 13.13 -2.52
CA ASP A 67 4.93 11.93 -2.68
C ASP A 67 5.87 11.67 -1.48
N LEU A 68 5.97 12.62 -0.53
CA LEU A 68 6.72 12.51 0.73
C LEU A 68 5.89 11.84 1.85
#